data_AF-A0A836U4L6-F1
#
_entry.id   AF-A0A836U4L6-F1
#
_cell.length_a   1.000
_cell.length_b   1.000
_cell.length_c   1.000
_cell.angle_alpha   90.00
_cell.angle_beta   90.00
_cell.angle_gamma   90.00
#
_symmetry.space_group_name_H-M   'P 1'
#
loop_
_entity.id
_entity.type
_entity.pdbx_description
1 polymer ?
#
loop_
_entity_poly.entity_id
_entity_poly.type
_entity_poly.pdbx_seq_one_letter_code
_entity_poly.pdbx_strand_id
1 'polypeptide(L)'
;MGVPLRQQVSVGAYLLKQKLKGVKKYPLVLMLEPLYRCNLACAGCGKIDHPDEILNKRLSVAECMDAVDECGAPIVSIPGGEPLIHKEMPEIVAGIVAKKKFVYLCTNALLLKKKIKDYTPSPYLTFSIHLDGNRERHDESVCQKGVFDIAVEAIKLAIERGFRVNVNCTLFQGESSQEVADFLDYAMTLGIEGVTISPGFSYEHAPQQDVFIKGKEIKDLFRGIFKIGQGRKWRLNHSSLYLDFLAGNQKYECTPWGNPTRNVFGWQKPCYLLADEGNADSFSELMETTVWENYGTSKNEKCNSCMAHCGFEATAVEDMLSHPLKGLMVSLRGPRVEGDMVAEPVPEYVARNLADIPVKVDLN
;
A
#
# COMPACT_ATOMS: atom_id res chain seq x y z
N MET A 1 -4.67 8.10 15.95
CA MET A 1 -3.87 7.33 14.95
C MET A 1 -4.29 5.86 14.98
N GLY A 2 -4.30 5.19 13.83
CA GLY A 2 -4.60 3.76 13.71
C GLY A 2 -3.45 2.83 14.13
N VAL A 3 -2.19 3.28 14.00
CA VAL A 3 -1.00 2.48 14.34
C VAL A 3 -0.83 2.34 15.87
N PRO A 4 -0.64 1.13 16.45
CA PRO A 4 -0.38 0.99 17.88
C PRO A 4 0.97 1.54 18.33
N LEU A 5 1.04 1.96 19.60
CA LEU A 5 2.26 2.53 20.19
C LEU A 5 3.47 1.60 20.09
N ARG A 6 3.28 0.29 20.26
CA ARG A 6 4.36 -0.71 20.11
C ARG A 6 5.02 -0.65 18.73
N GLN A 7 4.20 -0.53 17.69
CA GLN A 7 4.68 -0.44 16.31
C GLN A 7 5.38 0.91 16.08
N GLN A 8 4.81 2.01 16.57
CA GLN A 8 5.44 3.33 16.47
C GLN A 8 6.83 3.35 17.13
N VAL A 9 6.98 2.79 18.33
CA VAL A 9 8.26 2.72 19.05
C VAL A 9 9.26 1.84 18.28
N SER A 10 8.84 0.67 17.81
CA SER A 10 9.72 -0.25 17.08
C SER A 10 10.18 0.34 15.74
N VAL A 11 9.27 0.99 15.00
CA VAL A 11 9.59 1.67 13.75
C VAL A 11 10.49 2.87 14.02
N GLY A 12 10.17 3.71 15.01
CA GLY A 12 11.01 4.85 15.39
C GLY A 12 12.44 4.44 15.77
N ALA A 13 12.59 3.37 16.57
CA ALA A 13 13.91 2.82 16.91
C ALA A 13 14.66 2.30 15.68
N TYR A 14 13.98 1.64 14.74
CA TYR A 14 14.56 1.20 13.48
C TYR A 14 15.06 2.38 12.64
N LEU A 15 14.24 3.42 12.45
CA LEU A 15 14.61 4.60 11.66
C LEU A 15 15.80 5.34 12.26
N LEU A 16 15.82 5.54 13.58
CA LEU A 16 16.95 6.13 14.30
C LEU A 16 18.23 5.32 14.10
N LYS A 17 18.15 3.99 14.15
CA LYS A 17 19.29 3.11 13.89
C LYS A 17 19.83 3.27 12.46
N GLN A 18 18.96 3.36 11.46
CA GLN A 18 19.39 3.55 10.06
C GLN A 18 20.05 4.91 9.85
N LYS A 19 19.52 5.97 10.46
CA LYS A 19 20.15 7.30 10.47
C LYS A 19 21.52 7.30 11.12
N LEU A 20 21.65 6.69 12.30
CA LEU A 20 22.93 6.59 13.01
C LEU A 20 23.99 5.81 12.22
N LYS A 21 23.55 4.84 11.40
CA LYS A 21 24.42 4.10 10.48
C LYS A 21 24.75 4.86 9.18
N GLY A 22 24.14 6.03 8.94
CA GLY A 22 24.33 6.78 7.70
C GLY A 22 23.76 6.11 6.45
N VAL A 23 22.82 5.16 6.60
CA VAL A 23 22.21 4.47 5.46
C VAL A 23 21.24 5.43 4.77
N LYS A 24 21.51 5.75 3.50
CA LYS A 24 20.70 6.72 2.72
C LYS A 24 19.40 6.13 2.19
N LYS A 25 19.43 4.89 1.72
CA LYS A 25 18.29 4.17 1.14
C LYS A 25 18.04 2.93 1.97
N TYR A 26 16.91 2.87 2.67
CA TYR A 26 16.54 1.74 3.52
C TYR A 26 15.04 1.45 3.42
N PRO A 27 14.61 0.19 3.59
CA PRO A 27 13.21 -0.17 3.48
C PRO A 27 12.46 0.06 4.79
N LEU A 28 11.20 0.46 4.70
CA LEU A 28 10.27 0.61 5.82
C LEU A 28 9.27 -0.56 5.85
N VAL A 29 8.80 -0.99 4.68
CA VAL A 29 7.84 -2.10 4.52
C VAL A 29 8.33 -3.04 3.44
N LEU A 30 8.48 -4.33 3.74
CA LEU A 30 8.60 -5.34 2.69
C LEU A 30 7.21 -5.65 2.12
N MET A 31 7.02 -5.48 0.82
CA MET A 31 5.85 -6.00 0.11
C MET A 31 6.17 -7.43 -0.36
N LEU A 32 5.64 -8.43 0.34
CA LEU A 32 5.86 -9.83 0.04
C LEU A 32 4.65 -10.38 -0.73
N GLU A 33 4.84 -10.79 -1.98
CA GLU A 33 3.81 -11.36 -2.85
C GLU A 33 4.10 -12.85 -3.12
N PRO A 34 3.78 -13.79 -2.21
CA PRO A 34 4.11 -15.21 -2.39
C PRO A 34 3.38 -15.88 -3.55
N LEU A 35 2.32 -15.27 -4.07
CA LEU A 35 1.52 -15.76 -5.17
C LEU A 35 0.74 -14.66 -5.86
N TYR A 36 0.34 -14.91 -7.11
CA TYR A 36 -0.54 -14.03 -7.87
C TYR A 36 -1.96 -14.59 -8.11
N ARG A 37 -2.21 -15.89 -7.93
CA ARG A 37 -3.57 -16.42 -8.06
C ARG A 37 -4.51 -15.78 -7.03
N CYS A 38 -5.64 -15.29 -7.52
CA CYS A 38 -6.74 -14.75 -6.74
C CYS A 38 -8.03 -15.51 -7.07
N ASN A 39 -9.02 -15.39 -6.18
CA ASN A 39 -10.39 -15.87 -6.36
C ASN A 39 -11.37 -14.74 -6.75
N LEU A 40 -10.84 -13.56 -7.09
CA LEU A 40 -11.56 -12.41 -7.65
C LEU A 40 -10.81 -11.86 -8.86
N ALA A 41 -11.53 -11.12 -9.71
CA ALA A 41 -10.99 -10.43 -10.89
C ALA A 41 -11.41 -8.95 -10.87
N CYS A 42 -10.89 -8.21 -9.89
CA CYS A 42 -11.26 -6.82 -9.64
C CYS A 42 -10.87 -5.89 -10.80
N ALA A 43 -11.68 -4.85 -11.05
CA ALA A 43 -11.47 -3.93 -12.17
C ALA A 43 -10.13 -3.19 -12.13
N GLY A 44 -9.61 -2.89 -10.94
CA GLY A 44 -8.36 -2.16 -10.72
C GLY A 44 -7.11 -3.04 -10.51
N CYS A 45 -7.20 -4.37 -10.65
CA CYS A 45 -6.09 -5.28 -10.36
C CYS A 45 -5.38 -5.74 -11.65
N GLY A 46 -4.08 -5.46 -11.78
CA GLY A 46 -3.24 -5.99 -12.86
C GLY A 46 -2.47 -7.26 -12.51
N LYS A 47 -2.43 -7.67 -11.23
CA LYS A 47 -1.56 -8.76 -10.75
C LYS A 47 -2.00 -10.16 -11.19
N ILE A 48 -3.26 -10.32 -11.60
CA ILE A 48 -3.80 -11.62 -12.08
C ILE A 48 -3.72 -11.78 -13.59
N ASP A 49 -3.22 -10.76 -14.32
CA ASP A 49 -3.08 -10.77 -15.78
C ASP A 49 -1.84 -11.57 -16.21
N HIS A 50 -1.88 -12.87 -15.92
CA HIS A 50 -0.80 -13.80 -16.21
C HIS A 50 -1.37 -15.18 -16.58
N PRO A 51 -0.63 -15.98 -17.38
CA PRO A 51 -1.03 -17.36 -17.66
C PRO A 51 -1.06 -18.21 -16.39
N ASP A 52 -1.86 -19.27 -16.42
CA ASP A 52 -2.07 -20.17 -15.28
C ASP A 52 -0.77 -20.74 -14.68
N GLU A 53 0.25 -20.97 -15.50
CA GLU A 53 1.58 -21.41 -15.05
C GLU A 53 2.18 -20.44 -14.04
N ILE A 54 2.16 -19.14 -14.33
CA ILE A 54 2.64 -18.08 -13.44
C ILE A 54 1.70 -17.93 -12.25
N LEU A 55 0.38 -17.91 -12.49
CA LEU A 55 -0.59 -17.79 -11.40
C LEU A 55 -0.48 -18.95 -10.40
N ASN A 56 0.00 -20.12 -10.82
CA ASN A 56 0.19 -21.28 -9.96
C ASN A 56 1.53 -21.30 -9.20
N LYS A 57 2.48 -20.41 -9.52
CA LYS A 57 3.72 -20.29 -8.75
C LYS A 57 3.46 -19.84 -7.31
N ARG A 58 4.25 -20.39 -6.39
CA ARG A 58 4.19 -20.12 -4.95
C ARG A 58 5.61 -19.99 -4.44
N LEU A 59 5.91 -18.93 -3.69
CA LEU A 59 7.13 -18.88 -2.90
C LEU A 59 6.98 -19.83 -1.70
N SER A 60 7.99 -20.66 -1.47
CA SER A 60 8.06 -21.51 -0.28
C SER A 60 8.23 -20.70 1.01
N VAL A 61 7.99 -21.32 2.16
CA VAL A 61 8.25 -20.71 3.47
C VAL A 61 9.70 -20.21 3.58
N ALA A 62 10.66 -21.02 3.10
CA ALA A 62 12.08 -20.67 3.13
C ALA A 62 12.37 -19.41 2.30
N GLU A 63 11.91 -19.34 1.05
CA GLU A 63 12.10 -18.17 0.20
C GLU A 63 11.47 -16.90 0.81
N CYS A 64 10.31 -17.04 1.45
CA CYS A 64 9.70 -15.93 2.18
C CYS A 64 10.52 -15.49 3.39
N MET A 65 11.09 -16.41 4.16
CA MET A 65 11.93 -16.07 5.31
C MET A 65 13.25 -15.43 4.88
N ASP A 66 13.86 -15.95 3.83
CA ASP A 66 15.09 -15.40 3.25
C ASP A 66 14.86 -13.95 2.81
N ALA A 67 13.76 -13.68 2.10
CA ALA A 67 13.42 -12.31 1.69
C ALA A 67 13.19 -11.35 2.86
N VAL A 68 12.57 -11.83 3.94
CA VAL A 68 12.32 -11.06 5.17
C VAL A 68 13.63 -10.72 5.89
N ASP A 69 14.55 -11.67 5.95
CA ASP A 69 15.87 -11.48 6.57
C ASP A 69 16.77 -10.57 5.73
N GLU A 70 16.75 -10.76 4.41
CA GLU A 70 17.55 -9.97 3.46
C GLU A 70 17.13 -8.49 3.42
N CYS A 71 15.82 -8.21 3.36
CA CYS A 71 15.31 -6.84 3.33
C CYS A 71 15.48 -6.12 4.67
N GLY A 72 15.27 -6.82 5.79
CA GLY A 72 15.45 -6.25 7.12
C GLY A 72 14.40 -5.22 7.55
N ALA A 73 13.40 -4.90 6.71
CA ALA A 73 12.31 -3.97 7.04
C ALA A 73 11.58 -4.37 8.34
N PRO A 74 11.13 -3.41 9.16
CA PRO A 74 10.40 -3.70 10.40
C PRO A 74 8.97 -4.20 10.18
N ILE A 75 8.39 -3.92 9.02
CA ILE A 75 7.02 -4.27 8.64
C ILE A 75 7.08 -5.16 7.39
N VAL A 76 6.25 -6.20 7.36
CA VAL A 76 6.01 -7.04 6.19
C VAL A 76 4.53 -6.97 5.87
N SER A 77 4.20 -6.34 4.74
CA SER A 77 2.88 -6.45 4.16
C SER A 77 2.88 -7.67 3.25
N ILE A 78 1.88 -8.53 3.38
CA ILE A 78 1.72 -9.71 2.53
C ILE A 78 0.50 -9.46 1.63
N PRO A 79 0.66 -8.72 0.53
CA PRO A 79 -0.30 -8.67 -0.57
C PRO A 79 -0.10 -9.88 -1.52
N GLY A 80 -0.54 -9.74 -2.76
CA GLY A 80 -0.43 -10.73 -3.82
C GLY A 80 -1.76 -10.86 -4.55
N GLY A 81 -2.01 -12.04 -5.11
CA GLY A 81 -3.38 -12.45 -5.46
C GLY A 81 -4.25 -12.52 -4.21
N GLU A 82 -4.67 -13.71 -3.79
CA GLU A 82 -5.30 -13.89 -2.47
C GLU A 82 -4.39 -14.72 -1.57
N PRO A 83 -3.70 -14.10 -0.59
CA PRO A 83 -2.79 -14.78 0.35
C PRO A 83 -3.38 -16.03 1.01
N LEU A 84 -4.67 -16.03 1.34
CA LEU A 84 -5.33 -17.16 2.00
C LEU A 84 -5.50 -18.41 1.11
N ILE A 85 -5.19 -18.34 -0.19
CA ILE A 85 -5.07 -19.50 -1.09
C ILE A 85 -3.76 -20.26 -0.84
N HIS A 86 -2.70 -19.59 -0.38
CA HIS A 86 -1.40 -20.21 -0.16
C HIS A 86 -1.45 -21.15 1.06
N LYS A 87 -1.18 -22.44 0.84
CA LYS A 87 -1.35 -23.48 1.87
C LYS A 87 -0.46 -23.26 3.09
N GLU A 88 0.78 -22.83 2.86
CA GLU A 88 1.77 -22.57 3.92
C GLU A 88 1.73 -21.13 4.46
N MET A 89 0.72 -20.32 4.09
CA MET A 89 0.61 -18.94 4.60
C MET A 89 0.60 -18.84 6.14
N PRO A 90 -0.06 -19.76 6.89
CA PRO A 90 0.04 -19.76 8.35
C PRO A 90 1.48 -19.86 8.87
N GLU A 91 2.30 -20.71 8.24
CA GLU A 91 3.70 -20.92 8.61
C GLU A 91 4.56 -19.70 8.26
N ILE A 92 4.35 -19.10 7.07
CA ILE A 92 5.00 -17.84 6.67
C ILE A 92 4.70 -16.74 7.70
N VAL A 93 3.44 -16.54 8.05
CA VAL A 93 3.02 -15.53 9.03
C VAL A 93 3.63 -15.81 10.41
N ALA A 94 3.58 -17.07 10.86
CA ALA A 94 4.16 -17.46 12.16
C ALA A 94 5.67 -17.20 12.20
N GLY A 95 6.40 -17.50 11.12
CA GLY A 95 7.84 -17.23 11.00
C GLY A 95 8.17 -15.73 11.08
N ILE A 96 7.40 -14.88 10.40
CA ILE A 96 7.60 -13.42 10.44
C ILE A 96 7.29 -12.84 11.82
N VAL A 97 6.20 -13.29 12.45
CA VAL A 97 5.82 -12.90 13.82
C VAL A 97 6.88 -13.33 14.84
N ALA A 98 7.45 -14.53 14.70
CA ALA A 98 8.53 -15.02 15.56
C ALA A 98 9.78 -14.12 15.51
N LYS A 99 10.05 -13.50 14.35
CA LYS A 99 11.11 -12.49 14.16
C LYS A 99 10.73 -11.10 14.68
N LYS A 100 9.56 -10.94 15.33
CA LYS A 100 9.01 -9.67 15.86
C LYS A 100 8.86 -8.57 14.81
N LYS A 101 8.60 -8.96 13.55
CA LYS A 101 8.23 -8.03 12.48
C LYS A 101 6.71 -7.86 12.47
N PHE A 102 6.22 -6.67 12.12
CA PHE A 102 4.77 -6.42 12.05
C PHE A 102 4.24 -6.92 10.70
N VAL A 103 3.32 -7.88 10.75
CA VAL A 103 2.66 -8.46 9.59
C VAL A 103 1.33 -7.77 9.34
N TYR A 104 1.15 -7.27 8.12
CA TYR A 104 -0.15 -6.92 7.56
C TYR A 104 -0.52 -7.99 6.52
N LEU A 105 -1.37 -8.94 6.89
CA LEU A 105 -1.84 -9.97 5.97
C LEU A 105 -3.04 -9.42 5.20
N CYS A 106 -2.83 -9.07 3.93
CA CYS A 106 -3.86 -8.49 3.08
C CYS A 106 -4.80 -9.58 2.55
N THR A 107 -6.11 -9.35 2.56
CA THR A 107 -7.07 -10.34 2.04
C THR A 107 -8.36 -9.67 1.56
N ASN A 108 -8.99 -10.26 0.55
CA ASN A 108 -10.37 -9.95 0.14
C ASN A 108 -11.44 -10.57 1.05
N ALA A 109 -11.01 -11.25 2.12
CA ALA A 109 -11.82 -11.84 3.17
C ALA A 109 -12.70 -13.04 2.80
N LEU A 110 -12.88 -13.38 1.51
CA LEU A 110 -13.74 -14.49 1.08
C LEU A 110 -13.38 -15.84 1.73
N LEU A 111 -12.09 -16.06 1.99
CA LEU A 111 -11.58 -17.29 2.61
C LEU A 111 -11.33 -17.16 4.11
N LEU A 112 -11.40 -15.96 4.68
CA LEU A 112 -10.96 -15.69 6.05
C LEU A 112 -11.77 -16.48 7.07
N LYS A 113 -13.10 -16.55 6.93
CA LYS A 113 -13.97 -17.35 7.82
C LYS A 113 -13.54 -18.82 7.93
N LYS A 114 -13.09 -19.43 6.83
CA LYS A 114 -12.63 -20.82 6.79
C LYS A 114 -11.20 -20.99 7.33
N LYS A 115 -10.35 -19.98 7.10
CA LYS A 115 -8.90 -20.02 7.35
C LYS A 115 -8.48 -19.42 8.69
N ILE A 116 -9.34 -18.65 9.35
CA ILE A 116 -8.98 -17.90 10.55
C ILE A 116 -8.43 -18.77 11.68
N LYS A 117 -8.89 -20.02 11.79
CA LYS A 117 -8.41 -20.99 12.80
C LYS A 117 -6.97 -21.45 12.58
N ASP A 118 -6.43 -21.22 11.39
CA ASP A 118 -5.06 -21.59 11.04
C ASP A 118 -4.07 -20.54 11.58
N TYR A 119 -4.55 -19.38 12.06
CA TYR A 119 -3.75 -18.29 12.59
C TYR A 119 -3.93 -18.13 14.10
N THR A 120 -2.92 -17.56 14.76
CA THR A 120 -2.97 -17.21 16.19
C THR A 120 -2.92 -15.69 16.36
N PRO A 121 -3.82 -15.08 17.16
CA PRO A 121 -3.76 -13.66 17.46
C PRO A 121 -2.40 -13.25 18.03
N SER A 122 -1.86 -12.16 17.52
CA SER A 122 -0.56 -11.64 17.93
C SER A 122 -0.57 -10.11 17.84
N PRO A 123 0.10 -9.41 18.76
CA PRO A 123 0.31 -7.96 18.63
C PRO A 123 1.13 -7.59 17.38
N TYR A 124 1.78 -8.56 16.73
CA TYR A 124 2.53 -8.39 15.49
C TYR A 124 1.75 -8.82 14.24
N LEU A 125 0.51 -9.30 14.36
CA LEU A 125 -0.31 -9.72 13.22
C LEU A 125 -1.57 -8.87 13.13
N THR A 126 -1.74 -8.21 11.99
CA THR A 126 -2.94 -7.48 11.62
C THR A 126 -3.50 -8.07 10.32
N PHE A 127 -4.79 -8.42 10.31
CA PHE A 127 -5.49 -8.65 9.05
C PHE A 127 -5.82 -7.31 8.41
N SER A 128 -5.34 -7.10 7.19
CA SER A 128 -5.65 -5.92 6.38
C SER A 128 -6.73 -6.31 5.36
N ILE A 129 -8.00 -6.10 5.73
CA ILE A 129 -9.14 -6.54 4.93
C ILE A 129 -9.50 -5.46 3.92
N HIS A 130 -9.56 -5.83 2.65
CA HIS A 130 -9.98 -4.92 1.58
C HIS A 130 -11.47 -4.61 1.69
N LEU A 131 -11.81 -3.32 1.76
CA LEU A 131 -13.18 -2.81 1.75
C LEU A 131 -13.15 -1.40 1.15
N ASP A 132 -13.48 -1.31 -0.14
CA ASP A 132 -13.28 -0.12 -0.98
C ASP A 132 -14.56 0.72 -1.05
N GLY A 133 -14.95 1.33 0.07
CA GLY A 133 -16.14 2.19 0.15
C GLY A 133 -17.40 1.47 0.64
N ASN A 134 -18.56 2.04 0.32
CA ASN A 134 -19.85 1.48 0.69
C ASN A 134 -20.14 0.16 -0.05
N ARG A 135 -21.28 -0.46 0.27
CA ARG A 135 -21.67 -1.76 -0.27
C ARG A 135 -21.65 -1.79 -1.80
N GLU A 136 -22.34 -0.85 -2.43
CA GLU A 136 -22.42 -0.79 -3.89
C GLU A 136 -21.02 -0.61 -4.50
N ARG A 137 -20.25 0.34 -3.96
CA ARG A 137 -18.93 0.69 -4.48
C ARG A 137 -17.92 -0.45 -4.36
N HIS A 138 -17.90 -1.13 -3.22
CA HIS A 138 -16.98 -2.25 -3.02
C HIS A 138 -17.32 -3.45 -3.91
N ASP A 139 -18.61 -3.81 -4.02
CA ASP A 139 -19.03 -4.90 -4.89
C ASP A 139 -18.75 -4.60 -6.38
N GLU A 140 -18.89 -3.33 -6.79
CA GLU A 140 -18.48 -2.85 -8.12
C GLU A 140 -16.96 -2.98 -8.34
N SER A 141 -16.15 -2.53 -7.37
CA SER A 141 -14.67 -2.55 -7.51
C SER A 141 -14.11 -3.95 -7.67
N VAL A 142 -14.73 -4.93 -6.99
CA VAL A 142 -14.35 -6.35 -7.06
C VAL A 142 -15.10 -7.14 -8.13
N CYS A 143 -15.99 -6.48 -8.89
CA CYS A 143 -16.81 -7.06 -9.95
C CYS A 143 -17.67 -8.25 -9.50
N GLN A 144 -18.10 -8.27 -8.23
CA GLN A 144 -18.89 -9.36 -7.66
C GLN A 144 -19.80 -8.85 -6.53
N LYS A 145 -21.10 -9.11 -6.65
CA LYS A 145 -22.09 -8.73 -5.63
C LYS A 145 -21.97 -9.59 -4.36
N GLY A 146 -22.22 -8.97 -3.21
CA GLY A 146 -22.26 -9.58 -1.89
C GLY A 146 -20.89 -9.72 -1.21
N VAL A 147 -19.80 -9.27 -1.84
CA VAL A 147 -18.45 -9.38 -1.25
C VAL A 147 -18.33 -8.46 -0.04
N PHE A 148 -19.00 -7.30 -0.06
CA PHE A 148 -19.03 -6.37 1.08
C PHE A 148 -19.52 -7.04 2.37
N ASP A 149 -20.64 -7.78 2.30
CA ASP A 149 -21.18 -8.47 3.48
C ASP A 149 -20.23 -9.54 4.01
N ILE A 150 -19.63 -10.31 3.10
CA ILE A 150 -18.67 -11.36 3.45
C ILE A 150 -17.47 -10.74 4.16
N ALA A 151 -16.95 -9.62 3.64
CA ALA A 151 -15.84 -8.89 4.25
C ALA A 151 -16.22 -8.35 5.64
N VAL A 152 -17.40 -7.75 5.80
CA VAL A 152 -17.90 -7.25 7.10
C VAL A 152 -18.09 -8.39 8.12
N GLU A 153 -18.65 -9.53 7.71
CA GLU A 153 -18.74 -10.71 8.57
C GLU A 153 -17.36 -11.21 9.01
N ALA A 154 -16.41 -11.25 8.08
CA ALA A 154 -15.05 -11.70 8.36
C ALA A 154 -14.30 -10.73 9.29
N ILE A 155 -14.50 -9.41 9.15
CA ILE A 155 -13.99 -8.38 10.07
C ILE A 155 -14.49 -8.65 11.49
N LYS A 156 -15.81 -8.81 11.66
CA LYS A 156 -16.42 -9.06 12.97
C LYS A 156 -15.90 -10.34 13.61
N LEU A 157 -15.81 -11.42 12.83
CA LEU A 157 -15.26 -12.70 13.28
C LEU A 157 -13.79 -12.57 13.69
N ALA A 158 -12.97 -11.84 12.92
CA ALA A 158 -11.56 -11.64 13.24
C ALA A 158 -11.38 -10.87 14.55
N ILE A 159 -12.16 -9.82 14.76
CA ILE A 159 -12.17 -9.06 16.02
C ILE A 159 -12.63 -9.94 17.19
N GLU A 160 -13.72 -10.71 17.03
CA GLU A 160 -14.23 -11.63 18.05
C GLU A 160 -13.17 -12.67 18.47
N ARG A 161 -12.37 -13.13 17.51
CA ARG A 161 -11.24 -14.05 17.75
C ARG A 161 -9.99 -13.37 18.31
N GLY A 162 -10.05 -12.08 18.62
CA GLY A 162 -8.96 -11.32 19.24
C GLY A 162 -7.87 -10.87 18.27
N PHE A 163 -8.09 -10.97 16.96
CA PHE A 163 -7.14 -10.44 15.98
C PHE A 163 -7.26 -8.93 15.85
N ARG A 164 -6.13 -8.31 15.50
CA ARG A 164 -6.08 -6.93 15.07
C ARG A 164 -6.58 -6.85 13.62
N VAL A 165 -7.46 -5.88 13.35
CA VAL A 165 -8.03 -5.70 12.01
C VAL A 165 -7.86 -4.25 11.58
N ASN A 166 -7.34 -4.07 10.37
CA ASN A 166 -7.28 -2.81 9.63
C ASN A 166 -8.10 -2.98 8.36
N VAL A 167 -8.82 -1.93 7.96
CA VAL A 167 -9.44 -1.90 6.62
C VAL A 167 -8.48 -1.22 5.66
N ASN A 168 -8.25 -1.84 4.49
CA ASN A 168 -7.55 -1.22 3.39
C ASN A 168 -8.58 -0.75 2.35
N CYS A 169 -8.60 0.54 2.05
CA CYS A 169 -9.58 1.18 1.18
C CYS A 169 -8.86 1.97 0.09
N THR A 170 -9.09 1.56 -1.15
CA THR A 170 -8.59 2.24 -2.35
C THR A 170 -9.68 3.16 -2.87
N LEU A 171 -9.35 4.44 -3.04
CA LEU A 171 -10.27 5.45 -3.54
C LEU A 171 -10.11 5.60 -5.06
N PHE A 172 -11.18 5.34 -5.81
CA PHE A 172 -11.19 5.40 -7.27
C PHE A 172 -11.92 6.65 -7.79
N GLN A 173 -11.75 6.95 -9.08
CA GLN A 173 -12.40 8.07 -9.74
C GLN A 173 -13.92 7.97 -9.65
N GLY A 174 -14.55 9.13 -9.45
CA GLY A 174 -16.00 9.26 -9.29
C GLY A 174 -16.48 9.25 -7.83
N GLU A 175 -15.60 8.96 -6.87
CA GLU A 175 -15.97 9.03 -5.45
C GLU A 175 -16.13 10.48 -4.98
N SER A 176 -17.21 10.73 -4.21
CA SER A 176 -17.39 12.00 -3.52
C SER A 176 -16.81 11.96 -2.11
N SER A 177 -16.35 13.12 -1.61
CA SER A 177 -15.88 13.23 -0.24
C SER A 177 -16.92 12.82 0.81
N GLN A 178 -18.21 12.98 0.50
CA GLN A 178 -19.30 12.62 1.41
C GLN A 178 -19.46 11.09 1.51
N GLU A 179 -19.46 10.38 0.39
CA GLU A 179 -19.55 8.91 0.39
C GLU A 179 -18.39 8.27 1.14
N VAL A 180 -17.16 8.78 0.93
CA VAL A 180 -15.98 8.30 1.65
C VAL A 180 -16.10 8.62 3.14
N ALA A 181 -16.58 9.80 3.51
CA ALA A 181 -16.78 10.17 4.92
C ALA A 181 -17.83 9.27 5.61
N ASP A 182 -18.93 8.96 4.93
CA ASP A 182 -19.98 8.09 5.45
C ASP A 182 -19.48 6.64 5.59
N PHE A 183 -18.67 6.17 4.63
CA PHE A 183 -17.97 4.90 4.75
C PHE A 183 -17.00 4.88 5.94
N LEU A 184 -16.21 5.94 6.16
CA LEU A 184 -15.30 6.01 7.30
C LEU A 184 -16.05 6.00 8.63
N ASP A 185 -17.19 6.69 8.73
CA ASP A 185 -18.08 6.61 9.89
C ASP A 185 -18.53 5.16 10.13
N TYR A 186 -19.04 4.51 9.10
CA TYR A 186 -19.46 3.11 9.16
C TYR A 186 -18.32 2.18 9.57
N ALA A 187 -17.14 2.32 8.97
CA ALA A 187 -15.98 1.49 9.26
C ALA A 187 -15.56 1.59 10.72
N MET A 188 -15.64 2.79 11.33
CA MET A 188 -15.37 2.97 12.76
C MET A 188 -16.36 2.21 13.66
N THR A 189 -17.59 1.95 13.20
CA THR A 189 -18.58 1.14 13.95
C THR A 189 -18.25 -0.35 14.00
N LEU A 190 -17.36 -0.84 13.13
CA LEU A 190 -16.99 -2.25 13.04
C LEU A 190 -16.02 -2.70 14.14
N GLY A 191 -15.46 -1.76 14.92
CA GLY A 191 -14.48 -2.08 15.97
C GLY A 191 -13.04 -2.30 15.47
N ILE A 192 -12.74 -1.90 14.23
CA ILE A 192 -11.40 -2.00 13.63
C ILE A 192 -10.40 -1.03 14.30
N GLU A 193 -9.10 -1.30 14.15
CA GLU A 193 -8.05 -0.43 14.68
C GLU A 193 -7.88 0.86 13.86
N GLY A 194 -8.16 0.78 12.56
CA GLY A 194 -8.10 1.91 11.66
C GLY A 194 -8.38 1.55 10.21
N VAL A 195 -8.32 2.58 9.37
CA VAL A 195 -8.46 2.49 7.92
C VAL A 195 -7.19 3.03 7.28
N THR A 196 -6.59 2.25 6.38
CA THR A 196 -5.59 2.72 5.41
C THR A 196 -6.36 3.18 4.18
N ILE A 197 -6.26 4.46 3.83
CA ILE A 197 -6.88 5.05 2.64
C ILE A 197 -5.79 5.45 1.66
N SER A 198 -5.95 5.07 0.39
CA SER A 198 -4.99 5.40 -0.66
C SER A 198 -5.74 5.78 -1.92
N PRO A 199 -5.31 6.80 -2.67
CA PRO A 199 -5.80 6.96 -4.04
C PRO A 199 -5.39 5.73 -4.86
N GLY A 200 -6.27 5.30 -5.75
CA GLY A 200 -5.96 4.28 -6.74
C GLY A 200 -4.82 4.74 -7.65
N PHE A 201 -3.94 3.80 -8.00
CA PHE A 201 -2.85 4.04 -8.96
C PHE A 201 -3.11 3.24 -10.24
N SER A 202 -2.92 3.87 -11.40
CA SER A 202 -3.11 3.19 -12.69
C SER A 202 -2.01 2.18 -12.95
N TYR A 203 -2.31 0.89 -12.78
CA TYR A 203 -1.44 -0.17 -13.27
C TYR A 203 -1.52 -0.23 -14.81
N GLU A 204 -0.40 -0.42 -15.50
CA GLU A 204 -0.40 -0.58 -16.97
C GLU A 204 -1.27 -1.76 -17.43
N HIS A 205 -1.36 -2.80 -16.59
CA HIS A 205 -2.19 -3.98 -16.80
C HIS A 205 -3.60 -3.88 -16.21
N ALA A 206 -4.01 -2.73 -15.67
CA ALA A 206 -5.38 -2.58 -15.18
C ALA A 206 -6.38 -2.64 -16.36
N PRO A 207 -7.42 -3.51 -16.29
CA PRO A 207 -8.43 -3.64 -17.34
C PRO A 207 -9.16 -2.33 -17.69
N GLN A 208 -9.28 -1.40 -16.72
CA GLN A 208 -9.86 -0.08 -16.91
C GLN A 208 -8.88 1.01 -16.49
N GLN A 209 -8.47 1.86 -17.43
CA GLN A 209 -7.53 2.96 -17.19
C GLN A 209 -8.25 4.26 -16.76
N ASP A 210 -9.56 4.38 -17.02
CA ASP A 210 -10.35 5.60 -16.77
C ASP A 210 -10.92 5.69 -15.34
N VAL A 211 -10.43 4.86 -14.41
CA VAL A 211 -10.91 4.79 -13.02
C VAL A 211 -9.99 5.51 -12.02
N PHE A 212 -8.96 6.24 -12.49
CA PHE A 212 -7.93 6.84 -11.64
C PHE A 212 -8.00 8.37 -11.59
N ILE A 213 -7.98 8.90 -10.37
CA ILE A 213 -8.11 10.33 -10.09
C ILE A 213 -6.81 11.07 -10.47
N LYS A 214 -6.90 12.23 -11.12
CA LYS A 214 -5.73 13.04 -11.52
C LYS A 214 -5.27 13.96 -10.37
N GLY A 215 -3.99 14.32 -10.31
CA GLY A 215 -3.33 14.88 -9.10
C GLY A 215 -4.10 15.96 -8.30
N LYS A 216 -4.62 17.00 -8.97
CA LYS A 216 -5.41 18.05 -8.28
C LYS A 216 -6.74 17.52 -7.74
N GLU A 217 -7.42 16.66 -8.50
CA GLU A 217 -8.68 16.03 -8.10
C GLU A 217 -8.48 15.12 -6.87
N ILE A 218 -7.31 14.46 -6.74
CA ILE A 218 -6.96 13.68 -5.53
C ILE A 218 -6.93 14.61 -4.32
N LYS A 219 -6.19 15.73 -4.44
CA LYS A 219 -6.04 16.68 -3.34
C LYS A 219 -7.38 17.31 -2.93
N ASP A 220 -8.20 17.66 -3.90
CA ASP A 220 -9.54 18.21 -3.66
C ASP A 220 -10.45 17.18 -2.95
N LEU A 221 -10.43 15.91 -3.38
CA LEU A 221 -11.15 14.82 -2.73
C LEU A 221 -10.73 14.67 -1.26
N PHE A 222 -9.42 14.54 -1.00
CA PHE A 222 -8.90 14.37 0.36
C PHE A 222 -9.16 15.59 1.25
N ARG A 223 -9.06 16.82 0.72
CA ARG A 223 -9.43 18.03 1.47
C ARG A 223 -10.91 18.04 1.83
N GLY A 224 -11.78 17.64 0.90
CA GLY A 224 -13.20 17.50 1.18
C GLY A 224 -13.47 16.45 2.27
N ILE A 225 -12.81 15.29 2.19
CA ILE A 225 -12.92 14.23 3.21
C ILE A 225 -12.49 14.76 4.58
N PHE A 226 -11.31 15.37 4.67
CA PHE A 226 -10.77 15.90 5.92
C PHE A 226 -11.58 17.08 6.46
N LYS A 227 -12.21 17.89 5.61
CA LYS A 227 -13.12 18.96 6.02
C LYS A 227 -14.37 18.39 6.68
N ILE A 228 -15.00 17.37 6.09
CA ILE A 228 -16.14 16.65 6.69
C ILE A 228 -15.72 15.91 7.97
N GLY A 229 -14.48 15.42 7.99
CA GLY A 229 -13.88 14.72 9.14
C GLY A 229 -13.61 15.59 10.37
N GLN A 230 -13.68 16.92 10.27
CA GLN A 230 -13.46 17.80 11.41
C GLN A 230 -14.48 17.51 12.52
N GLY A 231 -13.99 17.10 13.70
CA GLY A 231 -14.83 16.70 14.84
C GLY A 231 -15.26 15.23 14.82
N ARG A 232 -15.02 14.49 13.74
CA ARG A 232 -15.23 13.02 13.68
C ARG A 232 -14.01 12.30 14.26
N LYS A 233 -14.22 11.10 14.80
CA LYS A 233 -13.17 10.31 15.49
C LYS A 233 -12.59 9.20 14.61
N TRP A 234 -12.25 9.52 13.37
CA TRP A 234 -11.67 8.55 12.46
C TRP A 234 -10.25 8.16 12.87
N ARG A 235 -9.94 6.87 12.74
CA ARG A 235 -8.60 6.32 12.98
C ARG A 235 -7.98 5.95 11.64
N LEU A 236 -7.27 6.89 11.04
CA LEU A 236 -6.49 6.60 9.83
C LEU A 236 -5.14 5.98 10.19
N ASN A 237 -4.77 4.94 9.45
CA ASN A 237 -3.55 4.18 9.62
C ASN A 237 -2.44 4.74 8.71
N HIS A 238 -2.14 6.03 8.90
CA HIS A 238 -1.14 6.80 8.17
C HIS A 238 -0.39 7.75 9.11
N SER A 239 0.80 8.16 8.71
CA SER A 239 1.49 9.29 9.33
C SER A 239 0.71 10.60 9.11
N SER A 240 0.76 11.50 10.08
CA SER A 240 0.05 12.78 10.00
C SER A 240 0.52 13.60 8.80
N LEU A 241 1.81 13.54 8.47
CA LEU A 241 2.38 14.26 7.34
C LEU A 241 2.03 13.65 5.98
N TYR A 242 1.79 12.33 5.89
CA TYR A 242 1.26 11.74 4.65
C TYR A 242 -0.18 12.20 4.40
N LEU A 243 -1.03 12.27 5.44
CA LEU A 243 -2.37 12.84 5.30
C LEU A 243 -2.33 14.32 4.89
N ASP A 244 -1.36 15.08 5.41
CA ASP A 244 -1.17 16.49 5.04
C ASP A 244 -0.62 16.67 3.61
N PHE A 245 0.16 15.71 3.13
CA PHE A 245 0.55 15.59 1.72
C PHE A 245 -0.66 15.32 0.82
N LEU A 246 -1.53 14.39 1.18
CA LEU A 246 -2.77 14.12 0.46
C LEU A 246 -3.69 15.35 0.42
N ALA A 247 -3.65 16.21 1.43
CA ALA A 247 -4.37 17.49 1.47
C ALA A 247 -3.70 18.63 0.67
N GLY A 248 -2.57 18.36 0.01
CA GLY A 248 -1.84 19.33 -0.82
C GLY A 248 -0.99 20.34 -0.05
N ASN A 249 -0.67 20.09 1.22
CA ASN A 249 0.12 21.00 2.05
C ASN A 249 1.61 20.68 2.09
N GLN A 250 1.99 19.49 1.63
CA GLN A 250 3.38 19.03 1.58
C GLN A 250 3.81 18.79 0.14
N LYS A 251 5.09 19.08 -0.13
CA LYS A 251 5.76 18.69 -1.37
C LYS A 251 6.71 17.55 -1.02
N TYR A 252 6.41 16.35 -1.50
CA TYR A 252 7.23 15.17 -1.29
C TYR A 252 7.68 14.57 -2.61
N GLU A 253 8.89 14.06 -2.62
CA GLU A 253 9.39 13.15 -3.64
C GLU A 253 9.15 11.70 -3.18
N CYS A 254 8.91 10.82 -4.12
CA CYS A 254 8.69 9.40 -3.85
C CYS A 254 9.99 8.75 -3.32
N THR A 255 9.85 7.85 -2.35
CA THR A 255 10.94 6.99 -1.86
C THR A 255 10.62 5.52 -2.22
N PRO A 256 10.74 5.14 -3.49
CA PRO A 256 10.29 3.82 -3.97
C PRO A 256 11.00 2.64 -3.29
N TRP A 257 12.26 2.83 -2.87
CA TRP A 257 13.01 1.84 -2.06
C TRP A 257 12.50 1.69 -0.63
N GLY A 258 11.57 2.55 -0.18
CA GLY A 258 10.92 2.44 1.11
C GLY A 258 10.03 1.20 1.21
N ASN A 259 9.45 0.78 0.08
CA ASN A 259 8.58 -0.39 -0.01
C ASN A 259 9.04 -1.38 -1.11
N PRO A 260 10.21 -2.03 -0.96
CA PRO A 260 10.69 -3.02 -1.93
C PRO A 260 9.73 -4.21 -2.00
N THR A 261 9.69 -4.87 -3.14
CA THR A 261 8.75 -5.97 -3.40
C THR A 261 9.47 -7.26 -3.77
N ARG A 262 9.14 -8.35 -3.07
CA ARG A 262 9.54 -9.70 -3.42
C ARG A 262 8.32 -10.48 -3.90
N ASN A 263 8.34 -10.95 -5.15
CA ASN A 263 7.24 -11.69 -5.78
C ASN A 263 7.72 -13.04 -6.37
N VAL A 264 6.87 -13.78 -7.09
CA VAL A 264 7.24 -15.10 -7.68
C VAL A 264 8.34 -15.05 -8.77
N PHE A 265 8.76 -13.88 -9.21
CA PHE A 265 9.82 -13.67 -10.21
C PHE A 265 11.16 -13.23 -9.61
N GLY A 266 11.16 -12.66 -8.40
CA GLY A 266 12.37 -12.10 -7.77
C GLY A 266 12.04 -10.83 -6.98
N TRP A 267 13.03 -9.95 -6.86
CA TRP A 267 12.91 -8.60 -6.30
C TRP A 267 12.49 -7.61 -7.39
N GLN A 268 11.25 -7.15 -7.37
CA GLN A 268 10.66 -6.33 -8.44
C GLN A 268 11.33 -4.96 -8.57
N LYS A 269 11.67 -4.58 -9.80
CA LYS A 269 12.16 -3.24 -10.16
C LYS A 269 11.04 -2.43 -10.84
N PRO A 270 10.95 -1.12 -10.55
CA PRO A 270 11.66 -0.38 -9.50
C PRO A 270 10.95 -0.43 -8.13
N CYS A 271 9.64 -0.70 -8.11
CA CYS A 271 8.82 -0.51 -6.92
C CYS A 271 7.64 -1.48 -6.92
N TYR A 272 6.76 -1.41 -5.92
CA TYR A 272 5.59 -2.28 -5.81
C TYR A 272 4.59 -2.16 -6.97
N LEU A 273 4.39 -0.95 -7.49
CA LEU A 273 3.35 -0.65 -8.47
C LEU A 273 3.82 -0.79 -9.92
N LEU A 274 5.10 -0.52 -10.17
CA LEU A 274 5.72 -0.61 -11.49
C LEU A 274 6.53 -1.91 -11.55
N ALA A 275 6.32 -2.70 -12.61
CA ALA A 275 6.97 -4.00 -12.81
C ALA A 275 7.70 -4.10 -14.16
N ASP A 276 7.92 -2.96 -14.81
CA ASP A 276 8.39 -2.84 -16.19
C ASP A 276 9.92 -2.95 -16.34
N GLU A 277 10.68 -2.85 -15.25
CA GLU A 277 12.15 -3.00 -15.26
C GLU A 277 12.63 -4.41 -14.85
N GLY A 278 11.71 -5.37 -14.76
CA GLY A 278 12.03 -6.75 -14.42
C GLY A 278 12.28 -6.97 -12.93
N ASN A 279 13.13 -7.94 -12.61
CA ASN A 279 13.39 -8.37 -11.23
C ASN A 279 14.90 -8.58 -11.01
N ALA A 280 15.37 -8.34 -9.79
CA ALA A 280 16.69 -8.72 -9.30
C ALA A 280 16.63 -10.05 -8.54
N ASP A 281 17.76 -10.74 -8.46
CA ASP A 281 17.88 -12.02 -7.74
C ASP A 281 18.00 -11.82 -6.23
N SER A 282 18.49 -10.65 -5.81
CA SER A 282 18.72 -10.29 -4.40
C SER A 282 18.24 -8.87 -4.10
N PHE A 283 17.94 -8.60 -2.83
CA PHE A 283 17.63 -7.27 -2.33
C PHE A 283 18.82 -6.33 -2.50
N SER A 284 20.06 -6.80 -2.29
CA SER A 284 21.25 -5.98 -2.52
C SER A 284 21.33 -5.54 -3.98
N GLU A 285 21.14 -6.47 -4.92
CA GLU A 285 21.16 -6.17 -6.35
C GLU A 285 20.02 -5.21 -6.74
N LEU A 286 18.80 -5.38 -6.21
CA LEU A 286 17.71 -4.41 -6.38
C LEU A 286 18.18 -3.00 -5.96
N MET A 287 18.76 -2.88 -4.76
CA MET A 287 19.16 -1.59 -4.20
C MET A 287 20.31 -0.93 -4.97
N GLU A 288 21.25 -1.73 -5.47
CA GLU A 288 22.48 -1.27 -6.13
C GLU A 288 22.30 -0.99 -7.63
N THR A 289 21.47 -1.78 -8.32
CA THR A 289 21.37 -1.72 -9.78
C THR A 289 20.19 -0.91 -10.29
N THR A 290 19.17 -0.65 -9.47
CA THR A 290 18.07 0.23 -9.85
C THR A 290 18.53 1.69 -9.85
N VAL A 291 18.29 2.38 -10.98
CA VAL A 291 18.58 3.82 -11.13
C VAL A 291 17.42 4.62 -10.54
N TRP A 292 17.38 4.69 -9.21
CA TRP A 292 16.29 5.27 -8.43
C TRP A 292 15.93 6.72 -8.82
N GLU A 293 16.90 7.46 -9.32
CA GLU A 293 16.79 8.87 -9.72
C GLU A 293 15.90 9.07 -10.96
N ASN A 294 15.61 7.98 -11.70
CA ASN A 294 14.68 7.97 -12.83
C ASN A 294 13.21 7.93 -12.41
N TYR A 295 12.91 7.88 -11.10
CA TYR A 295 11.56 7.64 -10.58
C TYR A 295 11.06 8.77 -9.67
N GLY A 296 9.74 8.86 -9.59
CA GLY A 296 9.03 9.93 -8.88
C GLY A 296 8.14 10.74 -9.80
N THR A 297 7.18 11.45 -9.23
CA THR A 297 6.12 12.19 -9.93
C THR A 297 6.65 13.24 -10.92
N SER A 298 7.87 13.72 -10.73
CA SER A 298 8.52 14.72 -11.58
C SER A 298 9.53 14.13 -12.58
N LYS A 299 9.87 12.84 -12.46
CA LYS A 299 10.98 12.21 -13.20
C LYS A 299 10.55 11.09 -14.16
N ASN A 300 9.40 10.47 -13.89
CA ASN A 300 8.87 9.39 -14.72
C ASN A 300 7.40 9.65 -15.08
N GLU A 301 7.06 9.58 -16.35
CA GLU A 301 5.69 9.79 -16.84
C GLU A 301 4.69 8.81 -16.21
N LYS A 302 5.11 7.56 -15.97
CA LYS A 302 4.28 6.53 -15.31
C LYS A 302 4.04 6.82 -13.83
N CYS A 303 4.90 7.62 -13.21
CA CYS A 303 4.73 8.06 -11.83
C CYS A 303 3.91 9.34 -11.71
N ASN A 304 3.52 9.97 -12.83
CA ASN A 304 2.80 11.23 -12.81
C ASN A 304 1.51 11.10 -11.98
N SER A 305 1.23 12.10 -11.15
CA SER A 305 0.08 12.13 -10.24
C SER A 305 0.01 11.00 -9.19
N CYS A 306 1.03 10.16 -9.06
CA CYS A 306 1.07 9.15 -8.00
C CYS A 306 1.10 9.83 -6.63
N MET A 307 0.21 9.42 -5.74
CA MET A 307 0.20 9.80 -4.33
C MET A 307 0.02 8.58 -3.42
N ALA A 308 0.25 7.37 -3.95
CA ALA A 308 0.02 6.13 -3.23
C ALA A 308 0.94 6.01 -2.01
N HIS A 309 0.38 5.53 -0.90
CA HIS A 309 1.10 5.42 0.37
C HIS A 309 2.39 4.60 0.25
N CYS A 310 2.43 3.58 -0.62
CA CYS A 310 3.63 2.77 -0.81
C CYS A 310 4.85 3.53 -1.36
N GLY A 311 4.65 4.69 -2.01
CA GLY A 311 5.73 5.55 -2.48
C GLY A 311 6.05 6.74 -1.57
N PHE A 312 5.07 7.21 -0.77
CA PHE A 312 5.16 8.50 -0.08
C PHE A 312 5.08 8.42 1.45
N GLU A 313 4.60 7.31 2.02
CA GLU A 313 4.52 7.13 3.47
C GLU A 313 5.93 7.11 4.09
N ALA A 314 6.88 6.42 3.45
CA ALA A 314 8.28 6.40 3.90
C ALA A 314 8.90 7.81 3.87
N THR A 315 8.61 8.61 2.83
CA THR A 315 9.04 10.02 2.75
C THR A 315 8.44 10.83 3.90
N ALA A 316 7.13 10.71 4.14
CA ALA A 316 6.45 11.45 5.20
C ALA A 316 6.94 11.07 6.60
N VAL A 317 7.23 9.79 6.83
CA VAL A 317 7.79 9.29 8.10
C VAL A 317 9.22 9.80 8.32
N GLU A 318 10.05 9.83 7.28
CA GLU A 318 11.40 10.41 7.34
C GLU A 318 11.35 11.93 7.61
N ASP A 319 10.38 12.64 7.01
CA ASP A 319 10.14 14.05 7.27
C ASP A 319 9.67 14.30 8.72
N MET A 320 8.79 13.46 9.25
CA MET A 320 8.38 13.51 10.67
C MET A 320 9.58 13.31 11.61
N LEU A 321 10.50 12.42 11.27
CA LEU A 321 11.69 12.16 12.09
C LEU A 321 12.67 13.33 12.04
N SER A 322 12.82 13.98 10.88
CA SER A 322 13.70 15.13 10.69
C SER A 322 13.09 16.42 11.26
N HIS A 323 11.76 16.52 11.27
CA HIS A 323 10.99 17.70 11.69
C HIS A 323 9.88 17.32 12.68
N PRO A 324 10.21 16.88 13.91
CA PRO A 324 9.24 16.33 14.86
C PRO A 324 8.16 17.33 15.27
N LEU A 325 8.49 18.61 15.40
CA LEU A 325 7.52 19.67 15.71
C LEU A 325 6.48 19.84 14.60
N LYS A 326 6.89 19.70 13.34
CA LYS A 326 5.99 19.77 12.17
C LYS A 326 4.98 18.61 12.22
N GLY A 327 5.48 17.38 12.40
CA GLY A 327 4.64 16.19 12.52
C GLY A 327 3.67 16.24 13.71
N LEU A 328 4.13 16.74 14.85
CA LEU A 328 3.31 16.93 16.06
C LEU A 328 2.19 17.95 15.82
N MET A 329 2.49 19.10 15.21
CA MET A 329 1.50 20.13 14.94
C MET A 329 0.39 19.64 14.02
N VAL A 330 0.74 18.91 12.95
CA VAL A 330 -0.24 18.30 12.05
C VAL A 330 -1.01 17.18 12.75
N SER A 331 -0.37 16.38 13.61
CA SER A 331 -1.08 15.35 14.39
C SER A 331 -2.11 15.94 15.36
N LEU A 332 -1.89 17.15 15.88
CA LEU A 332 -2.81 17.82 16.81
C LEU A 332 -3.93 18.57 16.09
N ARG A 333 -3.62 19.24 14.97
CA ARG A 333 -4.57 20.10 14.25
C ARG A 333 -5.30 19.38 13.10
N GLY A 334 -4.78 18.23 12.67
CA GLY A 334 -5.15 17.61 11.41
C GLY A 334 -4.55 18.32 10.19
N PRO A 335 -4.74 17.76 8.98
CA PRO A 335 -4.35 18.40 7.74
C PRO A 335 -5.05 19.76 7.54
N ARG A 336 -4.34 20.73 6.95
CA ARG A 336 -4.98 22.00 6.54
C ARG A 336 -5.87 21.77 5.31
N VAL A 337 -7.13 22.19 5.37
CA VAL A 337 -8.13 21.96 4.31
C VAL A 337 -8.57 23.24 3.57
N GLU A 338 -8.08 24.41 3.98
CA GLU A 338 -8.38 25.72 3.37
C GLU A 338 -7.10 26.48 2.98
N GLY A 339 -7.21 27.41 2.04
CA GLY A 339 -6.10 28.20 1.48
C GLY A 339 -5.27 27.47 0.42
N ASP A 340 -4.24 28.14 -0.08
CA ASP A 340 -3.44 27.70 -1.23
C ASP A 340 -2.67 26.41 -0.95
N MET A 341 -2.69 25.48 -1.91
CA MET A 341 -1.86 24.28 -1.91
C MET A 341 -0.42 24.63 -2.31
N VAL A 342 0.53 23.76 -1.95
CA VAL A 342 1.90 23.89 -2.46
C VAL A 342 1.91 23.70 -3.99
N ALA A 343 2.81 24.41 -4.67
CA ALA A 343 2.97 24.25 -6.11
C ALA A 343 3.36 22.81 -6.47
N GLU A 344 2.71 22.26 -7.49
CA GLU A 344 3.09 20.97 -8.05
C GLU A 344 4.51 21.06 -8.65
N PRO A 345 5.31 20.00 -8.53
CA PRO A 345 6.57 19.94 -9.24
C PRO A 345 6.32 20.01 -10.75
N VAL A 346 7.13 20.80 -11.46
CA VAL A 346 7.13 20.81 -12.92
C VAL A 346 7.75 19.49 -13.38
N PRO A 347 7.06 18.69 -14.20
CA PRO A 347 7.64 17.45 -14.68
C PRO A 347 8.84 17.71 -15.58
N GLU A 348 9.95 17.04 -15.31
CA GLU A 348 11.18 17.03 -16.09
C GLU A 348 11.32 15.65 -16.73
N TYR A 349 10.49 15.37 -17.73
CA TYR A 349 10.59 14.11 -18.46
C TYR A 349 11.81 14.18 -19.38
N VAL A 350 12.70 13.19 -19.28
CA VAL A 350 13.75 12.99 -20.28
C VAL A 350 13.03 12.71 -21.61
N ALA A 351 13.16 13.62 -22.57
CA ALA A 351 12.59 13.43 -23.89
C ALA A 351 13.14 12.12 -24.49
N ARG A 352 12.30 11.09 -24.60
CA ARG A 352 12.65 9.91 -25.39
C ARG A 352 12.71 10.38 -26.84
N ASN A 353 13.88 10.27 -27.47
CA ASN A 353 13.97 10.56 -28.90
C ASN A 353 13.14 9.51 -29.63
N LEU A 354 12.36 9.92 -30.64
CA LEU A 354 11.62 9.00 -31.51
C LEU A 354 12.53 7.92 -32.13
N ALA A 355 13.82 8.22 -32.25
CA ALA A 355 14.86 7.29 -32.71
C ALA A 355 15.12 6.10 -31.77
N ASP A 356 14.74 6.19 -30.48
CA ASP A 356 14.99 5.18 -29.46
C ASP A 356 13.81 4.19 -29.31
N ILE A 357 12.72 4.41 -30.07
CA ILE A 357 11.56 3.50 -30.11
C ILE A 357 11.89 2.39 -31.12
N PRO A 358 12.05 1.12 -30.69
CA PRO A 358 12.32 0.03 -31.62
C PRO A 358 11.12 -0.18 -32.54
N VAL A 359 11.28 0.20 -33.81
CA VAL A 359 10.30 -0.08 -34.86
C VAL A 359 10.40 -1.57 -35.20
N LYS A 360 9.45 -2.37 -34.74
CA LYS A 360 9.22 -3.70 -35.32
C LYS A 360 8.56 -3.52 -36.68
N VAL A 361 9.33 -3.70 -37.74
CA VAL A 361 8.80 -3.83 -39.09
C VAL A 361 8.44 -5.30 -39.28
N ASP A 362 7.15 -5.63 -39.18
CA ASP A 362 6.66 -6.93 -39.63
C ASP A 362 6.73 -6.95 -41.16
N LEU A 363 7.69 -7.69 -41.70
CA LEU A 363 7.79 -7.97 -43.13
C LEU A 363 6.84 -9.15 -43.41
N ASN A 364 5.72 -8.85 -44.08
CA ASN A 364 4.78 -9.83 -44.61
C ASN A 364 5.44 -10.80 -45.60
#